data_AF-A0A158EM45-F1
#
_entry.id   AF-A0A158EM45-F1
#
_cell.length_a   1.000
_cell.length_b   1.000
_cell.length_c   1.000
_cell.angle_alpha   90.00
_cell.angle_beta   90.00
_cell.angle_gamma   90.00
#
_symmetry.space_group_name_H-M   'P 1'
#
loop_
_entity.id
_entity.type
_entity.pdbx_description
1 polymer ?
#
loop_
_entity_poly.entity_id
_entity_poly.type
_entity_poly.pdbx_seq_one_letter_code
_entity_poly.pdbx_strand_id
1 'polypeptide(L)'
;MKYTIHDQVVLSREPEGPLAAHLSSFANAICAQGYNVWSLKRKVRIAACFSRWLKQRGVGVRDICFDHATRYLRYRARHFRPRNDDRAALRQLIDFLRGEGVIPPEQMAAIRISAVERCVQEYEAYLRDIQALARATIINYVPFVREFLKHRFGNGRVTLSKLGAADVVRFVQVLAPRLHLKQAKLMTTALRSFLRYMRYRGDITLDLAAAVPVVANWSRPSIPRGISADQTRKLLASIDRRTAVGRRDYAILLMLARLGLRSSEVVFLELDDIDWDAGQLSVRTKGGQRIELPLPADVGKAVAAYLQHGRPKSASRRVFLRARAGITGFRGPSSLGCVVRRALQRAGIDAPTTGAHQFRYGLATQMLSHGASLTEIGEVLGHRHPQTTMIYTRVDIKALRALALPWPGGVR
;
A
#
# COMPACT_ATOMS: atom_id res chain seq x y z
N MET A 1 -12.40 -44.21 1.89
CA MET A 1 -13.34 -43.46 2.76
C MET A 1 -13.10 -41.96 2.62
N LYS A 2 -14.18 -41.17 2.53
CA LYS A 2 -14.17 -39.70 2.48
C LYS A 2 -14.30 -39.18 3.92
N TYR A 3 -13.43 -38.28 4.37
CA TYR A 3 -13.43 -37.77 5.75
C TYR A 3 -13.94 -36.32 5.80
N THR A 4 -15.01 -36.07 6.55
CA THR A 4 -15.64 -34.75 6.67
C THR A 4 -14.96 -33.96 7.77
N ILE A 5 -14.31 -32.84 7.41
CA ILE A 5 -13.70 -31.91 8.37
C ILE A 5 -14.66 -30.79 8.77
N HIS A 6 -15.56 -30.44 7.87
CA HIS A 6 -16.58 -29.41 8.00
C HIS A 6 -17.70 -29.78 7.01
N ASP A 7 -18.95 -29.38 7.22
CA ASP A 7 -20.09 -29.70 6.35
C ASP A 7 -19.86 -29.41 4.85
N GLN A 8 -18.89 -28.55 4.55
CA GLN A 8 -18.53 -28.11 3.20
C GLN A 8 -17.13 -28.59 2.75
N VAL A 9 -16.38 -29.31 3.58
CA VAL A 9 -15.01 -29.77 3.32
C VAL A 9 -14.87 -31.26 3.62
N VAL A 10 -14.72 -32.02 2.54
CA VAL A 10 -14.45 -33.46 2.59
C VAL A 10 -13.04 -33.70 2.07
N LEU A 11 -12.20 -34.33 2.88
CA LEU A 11 -10.88 -34.80 2.47
C LEU A 11 -10.96 -36.24 1.95
N SER A 12 -10.06 -36.59 1.03
CA SER A 12 -9.95 -37.94 0.47
C SER A 12 -9.25 -38.94 1.39
N ARG A 13 -8.64 -38.47 2.48
CA ARG A 13 -7.96 -39.27 3.51
C ARG A 13 -8.17 -38.60 4.86
N GLU A 14 -8.18 -39.41 5.92
CA GLU A 14 -8.19 -38.91 7.29
C GLU A 14 -7.00 -37.96 7.51
N PRO A 15 -7.22 -36.80 8.14
CA PRO A 15 -6.13 -35.90 8.44
C PRO A 15 -5.19 -36.53 9.46
N GLU A 16 -3.90 -36.55 9.13
CA GLU A 16 -2.86 -37.14 9.97
C GLU A 16 -1.90 -36.07 10.50
N GLY A 17 -1.32 -36.35 11.67
CA GLY A 17 -0.25 -35.56 12.26
C GLY A 17 -0.71 -34.60 13.35
N PRO A 18 0.21 -33.78 13.88
CA PRO A 18 0.00 -33.00 15.09
C PRO A 18 -1.16 -32.01 15.01
N LEU A 19 -1.54 -31.56 13.82
CA LEU A 19 -2.57 -30.53 13.64
C LEU A 19 -3.95 -31.10 13.29
N ALA A 20 -4.11 -32.43 13.21
CA ALA A 20 -5.34 -33.07 12.74
C ALA A 20 -6.59 -32.62 13.51
N ALA A 21 -6.50 -32.58 14.85
CA ALA A 21 -7.60 -32.17 15.74
C ALA A 21 -8.02 -30.70 15.57
N HIS A 22 -7.14 -29.84 15.03
CA HIS A 22 -7.39 -28.40 14.90
C HIS A 22 -7.93 -27.99 13.52
N LEU A 23 -8.00 -28.92 12.56
CA LEU A 23 -8.40 -28.61 11.18
C LEU A 23 -9.88 -28.23 11.07
N SER A 24 -10.76 -28.81 11.89
CA SER A 24 -12.19 -28.49 11.91
C SER A 24 -12.43 -27.08 12.44
N SER A 25 -11.81 -26.72 13.56
CA SER A 25 -11.86 -25.36 14.11
C SER A 25 -11.24 -24.33 13.16
N PHE A 26 -10.14 -24.67 12.50
CA PHE A 26 -9.56 -23.83 11.45
C PHE A 26 -10.53 -23.64 10.26
N ALA A 27 -11.23 -24.70 9.83
CA ALA A 27 -12.22 -24.61 8.77
C ALA A 27 -13.38 -23.68 9.14
N ASN A 28 -13.90 -23.79 10.37
CA ASN A 28 -14.93 -22.89 10.91
C ASN A 28 -14.45 -21.43 10.88
N ALA A 29 -13.24 -21.16 11.39
CA ALA A 29 -12.68 -19.81 11.45
C ALA A 29 -12.48 -19.20 10.04
N ILE A 30 -12.06 -20.00 9.06
CA ILE A 30 -11.94 -19.55 7.67
C ILE A 30 -13.31 -19.35 7.03
N CYS A 31 -14.30 -20.20 7.34
CA CYS A 31 -15.67 -20.04 6.85
C CYS A 31 -16.29 -18.72 7.36
N ALA A 32 -16.11 -18.42 8.65
CA ALA A 32 -16.56 -17.17 9.27
C ALA A 32 -15.92 -15.91 8.61
N GLN A 33 -14.74 -16.02 8.01
CA GLN A 33 -14.09 -14.93 7.26
C GLN A 33 -14.67 -14.70 5.85
N GLY A 34 -15.70 -15.45 5.45
CA GLY A 34 -16.39 -15.31 4.18
C GLY A 34 -15.63 -15.89 2.99
N TYR A 35 -14.77 -16.88 3.20
CA TYR A 35 -14.12 -17.61 2.10
C TYR A 35 -15.12 -18.52 1.39
N ASN A 36 -15.09 -18.50 0.05
CA ASN A 36 -15.90 -19.45 -0.74
C ASN A 36 -15.45 -20.90 -0.52
N VAL A 37 -16.34 -21.85 -0.80
CA VAL A 37 -16.14 -23.30 -0.58
C VAL A 37 -14.85 -23.81 -1.21
N TRP A 38 -14.52 -23.36 -2.42
CA TRP A 38 -13.29 -23.79 -3.11
C TRP A 38 -12.03 -23.33 -2.38
N SER A 39 -12.00 -22.07 -1.93
CA SER A 39 -10.88 -21.49 -1.17
C SER A 39 -10.74 -22.14 0.20
N LEU A 40 -11.87 -22.41 0.86
CA LEU A 40 -11.94 -23.13 2.14
C LEU A 40 -11.34 -24.54 2.00
N LYS A 41 -11.86 -25.36 1.08
CA LYS A 41 -11.35 -26.73 0.79
C LYS A 41 -9.85 -26.72 0.54
N ARG A 42 -9.37 -25.72 -0.19
CA ARG A 42 -7.95 -25.60 -0.52
C ARG A 42 -7.08 -25.24 0.68
N LYS A 43 -7.50 -24.28 1.52
CA LYS A 43 -6.79 -23.90 2.75
C LYS A 43 -6.69 -25.07 3.71
N VAL A 44 -7.81 -25.78 3.92
CA VAL A 44 -7.85 -27.00 4.75
C VAL A 44 -6.95 -28.09 4.19
N ARG A 45 -6.93 -28.30 2.86
CA ARG A 45 -6.03 -29.27 2.23
C ARG A 45 -4.55 -28.93 2.44
N ILE A 46 -4.18 -27.66 2.35
CA ILE A 46 -2.79 -27.22 2.63
C ILE A 46 -2.44 -27.45 4.10
N ALA A 47 -3.35 -27.13 5.02
CA ALA A 47 -3.17 -27.39 6.44
C ALA A 47 -3.01 -28.89 6.76
N ALA A 48 -3.84 -29.75 6.16
CA ALA A 48 -3.72 -31.20 6.30
C ALA A 48 -2.40 -31.74 5.72
N CYS A 49 -1.96 -31.25 4.56
CA CYS A 49 -0.66 -31.63 4.00
C CYS A 49 0.51 -31.15 4.86
N PHE A 50 0.40 -29.98 5.48
CA PHE A 50 1.41 -29.46 6.40
C PHE A 50 1.46 -30.31 7.68
N SER A 51 0.30 -30.67 8.26
CA SER A 51 0.21 -31.59 9.40
C SER A 51 0.90 -32.93 9.11
N ARG A 52 0.64 -33.53 7.95
CA ARG A 52 1.31 -34.78 7.55
C ARG A 52 2.82 -34.60 7.41
N TRP A 53 3.26 -33.50 6.83
CA TRP A 53 4.69 -33.20 6.68
C TRP A 53 5.38 -33.02 8.05
N LEU A 54 4.71 -32.41 9.03
CA LEU A 54 5.22 -32.31 10.40
C LEU A 54 5.37 -33.68 11.05
N LYS A 55 4.37 -34.57 10.90
CA LYS A 55 4.43 -35.97 11.37
C LYS A 55 5.64 -36.71 10.77
N GLN A 56 5.88 -36.58 9.47
CA GLN A 56 7.03 -37.19 8.78
C GLN A 56 8.38 -36.65 9.25
N ARG A 57 8.40 -35.43 9.80
CA ARG A 57 9.61 -34.79 10.33
C ARG A 57 9.76 -34.95 11.84
N GLY A 58 8.84 -35.66 12.51
CA GLY A 58 8.86 -35.85 13.96
C GLY A 58 8.62 -34.56 14.75
N VAL A 59 7.94 -33.56 14.17
CA VAL A 59 7.71 -32.27 14.84
C VAL A 59 6.39 -32.30 15.60
N GLY A 60 6.44 -32.15 16.93
CA GLY A 60 5.27 -32.07 17.79
C GLY A 60 4.56 -30.71 17.69
N VAL A 61 3.31 -30.62 18.17
CA VAL A 61 2.50 -29.38 18.12
C VAL A 61 3.23 -28.20 18.77
N ARG A 62 3.87 -28.43 19.93
CA ARG A 62 4.56 -27.39 20.70
C ARG A 62 5.87 -26.93 20.07
N ASP A 63 6.44 -27.69 19.14
CA ASP A 63 7.70 -27.37 18.46
C ASP A 63 7.48 -26.64 17.13
N ILE A 64 6.22 -26.42 16.74
CA ILE A 64 5.89 -25.75 15.49
C ILE A 64 6.30 -24.27 15.57
N CYS A 65 7.05 -23.83 14.56
CA CYS A 65 7.57 -22.47 14.47
C CYS A 65 7.44 -21.96 13.02
N PHE A 66 7.69 -20.67 12.80
CA PHE A 66 7.56 -20.08 11.47
C PHE A 66 8.53 -20.67 10.42
N ASP A 67 9.70 -21.16 10.87
CA ASP A 67 10.64 -21.83 9.99
C ASP A 67 10.06 -23.13 9.40
N HIS A 68 9.27 -23.88 10.18
CA HIS A 68 8.59 -25.08 9.69
C HIS A 68 7.64 -24.77 8.52
N ALA A 69 6.88 -23.67 8.58
CA ALA A 69 6.03 -23.24 7.48
C ALA A 69 6.86 -22.87 6.23
N THR A 70 8.02 -22.21 6.42
CA THR A 70 8.92 -21.84 5.33
C THR A 70 9.58 -23.07 4.69
N ARG A 71 10.05 -24.02 5.50
CA ARG A 71 10.62 -25.31 5.05
C ARG A 71 9.59 -26.14 4.31
N TYR A 72 8.35 -26.20 4.80
CA TYR A 72 7.27 -26.89 4.11
C TYR A 72 6.96 -26.25 2.75
N LEU A 73 6.94 -24.92 2.63
CA LEU A 73 6.76 -24.26 1.33
C LEU A 73 7.88 -24.59 0.34
N ARG A 74 9.14 -24.65 0.80
CA ARG A 74 10.27 -25.08 -0.04
C ARG A 74 10.13 -26.54 -0.47
N TYR A 75 9.77 -27.43 0.46
CA TYR A 75 9.49 -28.84 0.17
C TYR A 75 8.37 -28.99 -0.85
N ARG A 76 7.24 -28.31 -0.64
CA ARG A 76 6.07 -28.35 -1.52
C ARG A 76 6.40 -27.84 -2.92
N ALA A 77 7.20 -26.78 -3.05
CA ALA A 77 7.60 -26.24 -4.35
C ALA A 77 8.43 -27.22 -5.19
N ARG A 78 9.10 -28.20 -4.55
CA ARG A 78 9.85 -29.26 -5.25
C ARG A 78 8.97 -30.39 -5.77
N HIS A 79 7.79 -30.59 -5.18
CA HIS A 79 6.88 -31.70 -5.53
C HIS A 79 5.59 -31.24 -6.22
N PHE A 80 5.23 -29.97 -6.11
CA PHE A 80 4.00 -29.40 -6.65
C PHE A 80 4.24 -27.98 -7.13
N ARG A 81 3.51 -27.55 -8.17
CA ARG A 81 3.54 -26.15 -8.63
C ARG A 81 2.96 -25.24 -7.54
N PRO A 82 3.79 -24.40 -6.88
CA PRO A 82 3.32 -23.54 -5.80
C PRO A 82 2.41 -22.45 -6.38
N ARG A 83 1.31 -22.14 -5.69
CA ARG A 83 0.50 -20.94 -6.02
C ARG A 83 0.69 -19.87 -4.96
N ASN A 84 0.46 -18.62 -5.35
CA ASN A 84 0.62 -17.45 -4.48
C ASN A 84 -0.18 -17.52 -3.18
N ASP A 85 -1.33 -18.21 -3.19
CA ASP A 85 -2.20 -18.33 -2.01
C ASP A 85 -1.70 -19.34 -0.97
N ASP A 86 -0.75 -20.22 -1.31
CA ASP A 86 -0.30 -21.30 -0.42
C ASP A 86 0.42 -20.72 0.80
N ARG A 87 1.26 -19.70 0.58
CA ARG A 87 1.95 -18.97 1.66
C ARG A 87 0.96 -18.24 2.57
N ALA A 88 -0.09 -17.66 1.99
CA ALA A 88 -1.14 -16.97 2.75
C ALA A 88 -1.98 -17.95 3.58
N ALA A 89 -2.29 -19.13 3.03
CA ALA A 89 -3.02 -20.19 3.73
C ALA A 89 -2.25 -20.71 4.95
N LEU A 90 -0.95 -20.98 4.81
CA LEU A 90 -0.13 -21.42 5.94
C LEU A 90 0.05 -20.34 6.99
N ARG A 91 0.24 -19.09 6.58
CA ARG A 91 0.32 -17.98 7.54
C ARG A 91 -0.97 -17.88 8.36
N GLN A 92 -2.14 -17.94 7.72
CA GLN A 92 -3.42 -17.94 8.42
C GLN A 92 -3.60 -19.13 9.36
N LEU A 93 -3.12 -20.31 8.99
CA LEU A 93 -3.13 -21.48 9.87
C LEU A 93 -2.25 -21.26 11.10
N ILE A 94 -1.02 -20.77 10.92
CA ILE A 94 -0.10 -20.48 12.03
C ILE A 94 -0.67 -19.38 12.93
N ASP A 95 -1.21 -18.31 12.35
CA ASP A 95 -1.85 -17.21 13.10
C ASP A 95 -3.06 -17.72 13.91
N PHE A 96 -3.88 -18.60 13.30
CA PHE A 96 -5.02 -19.23 13.97
C PHE A 96 -4.57 -20.12 15.14
N LEU A 97 -3.64 -21.04 14.91
CA LEU A 97 -3.13 -21.95 15.95
C LEU A 97 -2.49 -21.18 17.11
N ARG A 98 -1.83 -20.05 16.82
CA ARG A 98 -1.24 -19.18 17.84
C ARG A 98 -2.31 -18.41 18.61
N GLY A 99 -3.35 -17.94 17.92
CA GLY A 99 -4.50 -17.27 18.55
C GLY A 99 -5.29 -18.18 19.49
N GLU A 100 -5.38 -19.47 19.17
CA GLU A 100 -6.01 -20.51 20.00
C GLU A 100 -5.06 -21.06 21.10
N GLY A 101 -3.82 -20.57 21.20
CA GLY A 101 -2.84 -21.05 22.18
C GLY A 101 -2.32 -22.48 21.94
N VAL A 102 -2.59 -23.06 20.76
CA VAL A 102 -2.21 -24.44 20.40
C VAL A 102 -0.70 -24.57 20.20
N ILE A 103 -0.10 -23.58 19.53
CA ILE A 103 1.35 -23.47 19.36
C ILE A 103 1.86 -22.35 20.26
N PRO A 104 3.06 -22.47 20.85
CA PRO A 104 3.58 -21.44 21.74
C PRO A 104 3.66 -20.08 21.02
N PRO A 105 3.44 -18.97 21.75
CA PRO A 105 3.79 -17.66 21.26
C PRO A 105 5.26 -17.69 20.86
N GLU A 106 5.61 -16.95 19.81
CA GLU A 106 6.94 -16.99 19.22
C GLU A 106 7.98 -16.68 20.30
N GLN A 107 8.61 -17.73 20.85
CA GLN A 107 9.89 -17.59 21.51
C GLN A 107 10.82 -17.24 20.37
N MET A 108 10.93 -15.94 20.07
CA MET A 108 12.08 -15.39 19.37
C MET A 108 13.27 -15.85 20.21
N ALA A 109 13.84 -17.02 19.90
CA ALA A 109 15.08 -17.50 20.47
C ALA A 109 16.00 -16.30 20.41
N ALA A 110 16.32 -15.71 21.58
CA ALA A 110 16.77 -14.34 21.73
C ALA A 110 17.74 -14.00 20.60
N ILE A 111 17.21 -13.43 19.50
CA ILE A 111 18.03 -13.16 18.34
C ILE A 111 18.94 -12.11 18.91
N ARG A 112 20.23 -12.42 19.06
CA ARG A 112 21.21 -11.42 19.48
C ARG A 112 21.10 -10.33 18.43
N ILE A 113 20.33 -9.29 18.75
CA ILE A 113 20.03 -8.20 17.85
C ILE A 113 21.39 -7.60 17.54
N SER A 114 21.79 -7.64 16.27
CA SER A 114 23.09 -7.11 15.89
C SER A 114 23.17 -5.63 16.30
N ALA A 115 24.38 -5.12 16.53
CA ALA A 115 24.56 -3.72 16.88
C ALA A 115 23.92 -2.78 15.85
N VAL A 116 23.90 -3.19 14.56
CA VAL A 116 23.20 -2.47 13.49
C VAL A 116 21.69 -2.47 13.70
N GLU A 117 21.06 -3.63 13.94
CA GLU A 117 19.61 -3.67 14.09
C GLU A 117 19.14 -2.92 15.34
N ARG A 118 19.93 -2.90 16.43
CA ARG A 118 19.61 -2.08 17.61
C ARG A 118 19.60 -0.59 17.28
N CYS A 119 20.64 -0.09 16.60
CA CYS A 119 20.72 1.30 16.16
C CYS A 119 19.56 1.67 15.22
N VAL A 120 19.20 0.75 14.30
CA VAL A 120 18.06 0.94 13.39
C VAL A 120 16.73 0.97 14.15
N GLN A 121 16.54 0.12 15.16
CA GLN A 121 15.33 0.12 15.99
C GLN A 121 15.17 1.40 16.81
N GLU A 122 16.27 1.91 17.37
CA GLU A 122 16.28 3.20 18.08
C GLU A 122 15.93 4.35 17.14
N TYR A 123 16.50 4.37 15.93
CA TYR A 123 16.14 5.34 14.90
C TYR A 123 14.67 5.21 14.46
N GLU A 124 14.16 3.99 14.28
CA GLU A 124 12.76 3.73 13.95
C GLU A 124 11.82 4.27 15.04
N ALA A 125 12.14 4.03 16.32
CA ALA A 125 11.40 4.58 17.46
C ALA A 125 11.43 6.10 17.46
N TYR A 126 12.59 6.74 17.24
CA TYR A 126 12.69 8.19 17.10
C TYR A 126 11.79 8.75 15.98
N LEU A 127 11.81 8.13 14.79
CA LEU A 127 10.98 8.58 13.68
C LEU A 127 9.48 8.48 13.98
N ARG A 128 9.08 7.45 14.75
CA ARG A 128 7.68 7.19 15.11
C ARG A 128 7.21 8.07 16.26
N ASP A 129 7.98 8.12 17.33
CA ASP A 129 7.54 8.62 18.64
C ASP A 129 7.88 10.10 18.82
N ILE A 130 9.01 10.57 18.27
CA ILE A 130 9.45 11.97 18.37
C ILE A 130 9.07 12.76 17.11
N GLN A 131 9.35 12.23 15.92
CA GLN A 131 9.04 12.92 14.66
C GLN A 131 7.60 12.67 14.15
N ALA A 132 6.85 11.78 14.80
CA ALA A 132 5.48 11.43 14.43
C ALA A 132 5.29 11.08 12.94
N LEU A 133 6.32 10.51 12.30
CA LEU A 133 6.27 10.20 10.88
C LEU A 133 5.31 9.06 10.59
N ALA A 134 4.64 9.16 9.43
CA ALA A 134 3.80 8.08 8.94
C ALA A 134 4.62 6.79 8.76
N ARG A 135 4.06 5.65 9.17
CA ARG A 135 4.68 4.31 9.04
C ARG A 135 5.23 4.02 7.64
N ALA A 136 4.54 4.48 6.59
CA ALA A 136 5.00 4.30 5.21
C ALA A 136 6.33 5.02 4.93
N THR A 137 6.55 6.20 5.52
CA THR A 137 7.82 6.93 5.43
C THR A 137 8.93 6.17 6.15
N ILE A 138 8.65 5.67 7.35
CA ILE A 138 9.58 4.89 8.16
C ILE A 138 10.05 3.63 7.40
N ILE A 139 9.11 2.85 6.86
CA ILE A 139 9.38 1.65 6.06
C ILE A 139 10.26 1.96 4.83
N ASN A 140 10.17 3.17 4.29
CA ASN A 140 10.97 3.60 3.16
C ASN A 140 12.37 4.10 3.55
N TYR A 141 12.56 4.63 4.76
CA TYR A 141 13.83 5.21 5.22
C TYR A 141 14.73 4.15 5.86
N VAL A 142 14.16 3.33 6.74
CA VAL A 142 14.86 2.33 7.56
C VAL A 142 15.73 1.37 6.73
N PRO A 143 15.31 0.86 5.55
CA PRO A 143 16.15 -0.03 4.74
C PRO A 143 17.46 0.61 4.30
N PHE A 144 17.45 1.87 3.86
CA PHE A 144 18.65 2.56 3.43
C PHE A 144 19.63 2.82 4.56
N VAL A 145 19.11 3.16 5.75
CA VAL A 145 19.94 3.36 6.96
C VAL A 145 20.55 2.04 7.41
N ARG A 146 19.78 0.95 7.39
CA ARG A 146 20.29 -0.40 7.70
C ARG A 146 21.41 -0.79 6.74
N GLU A 147 21.22 -0.56 5.44
CA GLU A 147 22.23 -0.87 4.43
C GLU A 147 23.50 -0.03 4.60
N PHE A 148 23.37 1.26 4.92
CA PHE A 148 24.49 2.14 5.23
C PHE A 148 25.32 1.62 6.42
N LEU A 149 24.65 1.30 7.53
CA LEU A 149 25.32 0.79 8.73
C LEU A 149 25.99 -0.57 8.47
N LYS A 150 25.34 -1.46 7.71
CA LYS A 150 25.96 -2.74 7.30
C LYS A 150 27.17 -2.53 6.38
N HIS A 151 27.08 -1.59 5.44
CA HIS A 151 28.19 -1.28 4.54
C HIS A 151 29.41 -0.74 5.30
N ARG A 152 29.19 0.05 6.37
CA ARG A 152 30.28 0.67 7.14
C ARG A 152 30.85 -0.20 8.26
N PHE A 153 30.00 -0.96 8.96
CA PHE A 153 30.37 -1.69 10.18
C PHE A 153 30.24 -3.22 10.06
N GLY A 154 29.67 -3.73 8.96
CA GLY A 154 29.43 -5.16 8.78
C GLY A 154 28.58 -5.73 9.90
N ASN A 155 29.07 -6.84 10.49
CA ASN A 155 28.47 -7.48 11.68
C ASN A 155 29.15 -7.07 13.00
N GLY A 156 30.08 -6.11 12.95
CA GLY A 156 30.86 -5.66 14.10
C GLY A 156 30.11 -4.71 15.04
N ARG A 157 30.84 -4.14 16.00
CA ARG A 157 30.33 -3.06 16.85
C ARG A 157 30.10 -1.80 16.01
N VAL A 158 28.98 -1.13 16.27
CA VAL A 158 28.62 0.12 15.61
C VAL A 158 29.18 1.28 16.44
N THR A 159 30.23 1.93 15.94
CA THR A 159 30.88 3.08 16.59
C THR A 159 30.62 4.33 15.79
N LEU A 160 29.56 5.03 16.17
CA LEU A 160 29.00 6.16 15.42
C LEU A 160 29.93 7.38 15.38
N SER A 161 30.70 7.61 16.45
CA SER A 161 31.70 8.68 16.53
C SER A 161 32.85 8.55 15.51
N LYS A 162 33.05 7.36 14.92
CA LYS A 162 34.05 7.12 13.87
C LYS A 162 33.52 7.35 12.45
N LEU A 163 32.28 7.81 12.29
CA LEU A 163 31.74 8.15 10.99
C LEU A 163 32.36 9.43 10.46
N GLY A 164 32.90 9.37 9.24
CA GLY A 164 33.39 10.54 8.52
C GLY A 164 32.53 10.90 7.31
N ALA A 165 32.73 12.10 6.76
CA ALA A 165 32.10 12.54 5.52
C ALA A 165 32.41 11.59 4.35
N ALA A 166 33.64 11.06 4.28
CA ALA A 166 34.05 10.12 3.25
C ALA A 166 33.24 8.82 3.25
N ASP A 167 32.80 8.33 4.41
CA ASP A 167 31.96 7.13 4.51
C ASP A 167 30.58 7.35 3.87
N VAL A 168 30.00 8.52 4.14
CA VAL A 168 28.69 8.93 3.61
C VAL A 168 28.76 9.10 2.08
N VAL A 169 29.76 9.84 1.60
CA VAL A 169 29.95 10.09 0.17
C VAL A 169 30.18 8.78 -0.58
N ARG A 170 31.07 7.91 -0.07
CA ARG A 170 31.37 6.62 -0.68
C ARG A 170 30.14 5.72 -0.75
N PHE A 171 29.35 5.66 0.32
CA PHE A 171 28.11 4.88 0.30
C PHE A 171 27.13 5.36 -0.77
N VAL A 172 26.93 6.67 -0.87
CA VAL A 172 26.04 7.25 -1.90
C VAL A 172 26.58 6.97 -3.30
N GLN A 173 27.90 7.09 -3.53
CA GLN A 173 28.53 6.80 -4.82
C GLN A 173 28.40 5.32 -5.24
N VAL A 174 28.48 4.38 -4.30
CA VAL A 174 28.34 2.95 -4.60
C VAL A 174 26.87 2.57 -4.86
N LEU A 175 25.95 3.08 -4.04
CA LEU A 175 24.56 2.62 -4.07
C LEU A 175 23.69 3.40 -5.07
N ALA A 176 23.90 4.71 -5.26
CA ALA A 176 23.06 5.51 -6.14
C ALA A 176 23.01 5.02 -7.60
N PRO A 177 24.11 4.60 -8.25
CA PRO A 177 24.09 4.10 -9.63
C PRO A 177 23.29 2.81 -9.81
N ARG A 178 23.09 2.04 -8.73
CA ARG A 178 22.33 0.78 -8.73
C ARG A 178 20.83 0.99 -8.51
N LEU A 179 20.43 2.22 -8.21
CA LEU A 179 19.05 2.58 -7.89
C LEU A 179 18.45 3.45 -8.99
N HIS A 180 17.15 3.31 -9.21
CA HIS A 180 16.40 4.29 -9.98
C HIS A 180 16.51 5.67 -9.31
N LEU A 181 16.59 6.76 -10.09
CA LEU A 181 16.81 8.14 -9.60
C LEU A 181 15.92 8.54 -8.40
N LYS A 182 14.63 8.20 -8.46
CA LYS A 182 13.69 8.43 -7.34
C LYS A 182 14.08 7.71 -6.04
N GLN A 183 14.54 6.47 -6.15
CA GLN A 183 15.03 5.69 -5.00
C GLN A 183 16.35 6.26 -4.48
N ALA A 184 17.28 6.66 -5.35
CA ALA A 184 18.52 7.31 -4.94
C ALA A 184 18.27 8.64 -4.20
N LYS A 185 17.29 9.45 -4.67
CA LYS A 185 16.86 10.65 -3.95
C LYS A 185 16.25 10.33 -2.58
N LEU A 186 15.41 9.30 -2.50
CA LEU A 186 14.83 8.83 -1.24
C LEU A 186 15.92 8.37 -0.27
N MET A 187 16.90 7.59 -0.75
CA MET A 187 18.08 7.17 0.02
C MET A 187 18.82 8.37 0.61
N THR A 188 19.17 9.37 -0.20
CA THR A 188 19.87 10.57 0.34
C THR A 188 19.01 11.36 1.33
N THR A 189 17.69 11.36 1.18
CA THR A 189 16.78 11.96 2.16
C THR A 189 16.79 11.18 3.48
N ALA A 190 16.71 9.84 3.41
CA ALA A 190 16.77 8.97 4.57
C ALA A 190 18.12 9.08 5.31
N LEU A 191 19.23 9.17 4.59
CA LEU A 191 20.57 9.38 5.16
C LEU A 191 20.66 10.71 5.89
N ARG A 192 20.21 11.82 5.28
CA ARG A 192 20.20 13.12 5.96
C ARG A 192 19.36 13.10 7.24
N SER A 193 18.19 12.45 7.19
CA SER A 193 17.33 12.27 8.36
C SER A 193 18.03 11.49 9.48
N PHE A 194 18.70 10.39 9.14
CA PHE A 194 19.45 9.58 10.10
C PHE A 194 20.64 10.33 10.69
N LEU A 195 21.47 10.97 9.88
CA LEU A 195 22.65 11.71 10.35
C LEU A 195 22.26 12.89 11.26
N ARG A 196 21.13 13.55 10.99
CA ARG A 196 20.57 14.58 11.91
C ARG A 196 20.13 13.98 13.24
N TYR A 197 19.49 12.81 13.22
CA TYR A 197 19.13 12.08 14.43
C TYR A 197 20.36 11.72 15.28
N MET A 198 21.42 11.22 14.64
CA MET A 198 22.67 10.90 15.33
C MET A 198 23.33 12.12 15.98
N ARG A 199 23.31 13.25 15.27
CA ARG A 199 23.80 14.52 15.82
C ARG A 199 22.95 15.00 16.98
N TYR A 200 21.63 14.87 16.87
CA TYR A 200 20.69 15.18 17.95
C TYR A 200 20.94 14.34 19.22
N ARG A 201 21.33 13.07 19.09
CA ARG A 201 21.74 12.24 20.23
C ARG A 201 23.15 12.52 20.77
N GLY A 202 23.93 13.35 20.09
CA GLY A 202 25.34 13.58 20.44
C GLY A 202 26.30 12.46 20.02
N ASP A 203 25.85 11.46 19.24
CA ASP A 203 26.70 10.38 18.75
C ASP A 203 27.76 10.86 17.73
N ILE A 204 27.44 11.95 17.02
CA ILE A 204 28.33 12.66 16.11
C ILE A 204 28.24 14.16 16.40
N THR A 205 29.37 14.86 16.32
CA THR A 205 29.45 16.31 16.51
C THR A 205 29.40 17.07 15.19
N LEU A 206 30.01 16.52 14.13
CA LEU A 206 30.01 17.11 12.79
C LEU A 206 28.65 16.96 12.09
N ASP A 207 28.30 17.96 11.28
CA ASP A 207 27.11 17.91 10.42
C ASP A 207 27.33 17.03 9.19
N LEU A 208 27.35 15.71 9.38
CA LEU A 208 27.50 14.75 8.28
C LEU A 208 26.32 14.79 7.30
N ALA A 209 25.16 15.35 7.68
CA ALA A 209 24.02 15.48 6.77
C ALA A 209 24.32 16.45 5.61
N ALA A 210 25.18 17.45 5.84
CA ALA A 210 25.66 18.35 4.81
C ALA A 210 26.59 17.66 3.80
N ALA A 211 27.30 16.61 4.21
CA ALA A 211 28.20 15.82 3.35
C ALA A 211 27.46 14.84 2.42
N VAL A 212 26.15 14.65 2.59
CA VAL A 212 25.36 13.75 1.72
C VAL A 212 25.28 14.37 0.32
N PRO A 213 25.79 13.70 -0.74
CA PRO A 213 25.73 14.24 -2.10
C PRO A 213 24.30 14.53 -2.56
N VAL A 214 24.16 15.54 -3.41
CA VAL A 214 22.90 15.83 -4.07
C VAL A 214 22.77 14.89 -5.26
N VAL A 215 21.74 14.03 -5.24
CA VAL A 215 21.35 13.27 -6.42
C VAL A 215 20.48 14.19 -7.28
N ALA A 216 21.07 14.72 -8.35
CA ALA A 216 20.36 15.57 -9.29
C ALA A 216 19.21 14.76 -9.92
N ASN A 217 17.99 15.28 -9.77
CA ASN A 217 16.82 14.73 -10.43
C ASN A 217 16.47 15.64 -11.61
N TRP A 218 17.18 15.47 -12.73
CA TRP A 218 16.89 16.09 -14.02
C TRP A 218 15.61 15.54 -14.68
N SER A 219 14.63 15.14 -13.87
CA SER A 219 13.30 14.88 -14.38
C SER A 219 12.75 16.22 -14.82
N ARG A 220 12.81 16.52 -16.12
CA ARG A 220 11.89 17.48 -16.75
C ARG A 220 10.52 17.18 -16.14
N PRO A 221 9.84 18.15 -15.52
CA PRO A 221 8.57 17.83 -14.87
C PRO A 221 7.63 17.27 -15.95
N SER A 222 7.27 16.00 -15.81
CA SER A 222 6.41 15.32 -16.78
C SER A 222 5.15 16.16 -16.94
N ILE A 223 4.72 16.37 -18.19
CA ILE A 223 3.39 16.91 -18.45
C ILE A 223 2.40 16.06 -17.63
N PRO A 224 1.48 16.68 -16.86
CA PRO A 224 0.41 15.98 -16.19
C PRO A 224 -0.25 14.91 -17.07
N ARG A 225 -0.19 13.65 -16.63
CA ARG A 225 -0.69 12.50 -17.38
C ARG A 225 -2.07 12.10 -16.85
N GLY A 226 -3.09 12.84 -17.25
CA GLY A 226 -4.50 12.59 -16.95
C GLY A 226 -5.25 11.97 -18.13
N ILE A 227 -6.36 11.28 -17.85
CA ILE A 227 -7.34 10.92 -18.89
C ILE A 227 -8.26 12.11 -19.17
N SER A 228 -8.79 12.21 -20.38
CA SER A 228 -9.74 13.27 -20.74
C SER A 228 -11.10 13.11 -20.03
N ALA A 229 -11.92 14.16 -20.04
CA ALA A 229 -13.29 14.10 -19.56
C ALA A 229 -14.10 13.03 -20.31
N ASP A 230 -13.91 12.89 -21.62
CA ASP A 230 -14.58 11.89 -22.46
C ASP A 230 -14.15 10.47 -22.12
N GLN A 231 -12.85 10.25 -21.95
CA GLN A 231 -12.32 8.97 -21.49
C GLN A 231 -12.87 8.62 -20.10
N THR A 232 -12.99 9.61 -19.21
CA THR A 232 -13.59 9.41 -17.87
C THR A 232 -15.06 9.03 -17.97
N ARG A 233 -15.86 9.71 -18.81
CA ARG A 233 -17.26 9.35 -19.08
C ARG A 233 -17.38 7.93 -19.64
N LYS A 234 -16.60 7.58 -20.67
CA LYS A 234 -16.55 6.24 -21.27
C LYS A 234 -16.16 5.18 -20.24
N LEU A 235 -15.17 5.46 -19.40
CA LEU A 235 -14.72 4.55 -18.34
C LEU A 235 -15.83 4.28 -17.33
N LEU A 236 -16.51 5.31 -16.84
CA LEU A 236 -17.62 5.18 -15.89
C LEU A 236 -18.83 4.46 -16.51
N ALA A 237 -19.12 4.69 -17.80
CA ALA A 237 -20.17 4.01 -18.53
C ALA A 237 -19.89 2.51 -18.74
N SER A 238 -18.62 2.11 -18.82
CA SER A 238 -18.23 0.70 -18.97
C SER A 238 -18.53 -0.18 -17.74
N ILE A 239 -18.95 0.42 -16.61
CA ILE A 239 -19.06 -0.28 -15.34
C ILE A 239 -20.43 -0.94 -15.16
N ASP A 240 -20.46 -2.27 -15.07
CA ASP A 240 -21.70 -3.01 -14.76
C ASP A 240 -22.13 -2.83 -13.29
N ARG A 241 -22.99 -1.84 -13.07
CA ARG A 241 -23.57 -1.48 -11.77
C ARG A 241 -24.61 -2.48 -11.24
N ARG A 242 -24.93 -3.56 -11.97
CA ARG A 242 -25.80 -4.63 -11.45
C ARG A 242 -25.05 -5.53 -10.45
N THR A 243 -23.73 -5.61 -10.58
CA THR A 243 -22.88 -6.41 -9.67
C THR A 243 -22.44 -5.62 -8.44
N ALA A 244 -22.29 -6.28 -7.30
CA ALA A 244 -21.77 -5.67 -6.07
C ALA A 244 -20.39 -5.02 -6.27
N VAL A 245 -19.50 -5.70 -7.00
CA VAL A 245 -18.16 -5.19 -7.34
C VAL A 245 -18.24 -3.99 -8.27
N GLY A 246 -19.15 -4.01 -9.24
CA GLY A 246 -19.32 -2.90 -10.17
C GLY A 246 -19.89 -1.64 -9.50
N ARG A 247 -20.86 -1.77 -8.58
CA ARG A 247 -21.33 -0.63 -7.77
C ARG A 247 -20.20 0.00 -6.96
N ARG A 248 -19.40 -0.85 -6.31
CA ARG A 248 -18.22 -0.41 -5.55
C ARG A 248 -17.22 0.33 -6.44
N ASP A 249 -16.81 -0.29 -7.54
CA ASP A 249 -15.79 0.25 -8.42
C ASP A 249 -16.29 1.54 -9.10
N TYR A 250 -17.57 1.61 -9.46
CA TYR A 250 -18.21 2.83 -9.98
C TYR A 250 -18.17 3.97 -8.98
N ALA A 251 -18.61 3.75 -7.73
CA ALA A 251 -18.57 4.77 -6.68
C ALA A 251 -17.14 5.26 -6.42
N ILE A 252 -16.16 4.35 -6.31
CA ILE A 252 -14.74 4.70 -6.14
C ILE A 252 -14.25 5.59 -7.30
N LEU A 253 -14.49 5.17 -8.54
CA LEU A 253 -13.98 5.88 -9.72
C LEU A 253 -14.70 7.22 -9.92
N LEU A 254 -15.99 7.30 -9.59
CA LEU A 254 -16.76 8.54 -9.63
C LEU A 254 -16.23 9.54 -8.59
N MET A 255 -15.95 9.11 -7.35
CA MET A 255 -15.32 9.98 -6.34
C MET A 255 -13.96 10.49 -6.79
N LEU A 256 -13.10 9.63 -7.36
CA LEU A 256 -11.81 10.03 -7.89
C LEU A 256 -11.94 11.08 -9.00
N ALA A 257 -12.93 10.91 -9.89
CA ALA A 257 -13.16 11.80 -11.03
C ALA A 257 -13.81 13.14 -10.64
N ARG A 258 -14.82 13.12 -9.76
CA ARG A 258 -15.62 14.29 -9.41
C ARG A 258 -14.99 15.15 -8.31
N LEU A 259 -14.33 14.52 -7.35
CA LEU A 259 -13.77 15.18 -6.17
C LEU A 259 -12.23 15.23 -6.18
N GLY A 260 -11.57 14.59 -7.16
CA GLY A 260 -10.12 14.62 -7.28
C GLY A 260 -9.37 13.96 -6.12
N LEU A 261 -10.04 13.09 -5.35
CA LEU A 261 -9.49 12.46 -4.14
C LEU A 261 -8.24 11.62 -4.45
N ARG A 262 -7.33 11.56 -3.49
CA ARG A 262 -6.18 10.64 -3.51
C ARG A 262 -6.64 9.22 -3.21
N SER A 263 -5.88 8.23 -3.67
CA SER A 263 -6.19 6.82 -3.39
C SER A 263 -6.32 6.52 -1.89
N SER A 264 -5.50 7.16 -1.05
CA SER A 264 -5.54 6.98 0.40
C SER A 264 -6.81 7.55 1.01
N GLU A 265 -7.26 8.70 0.51
CA GLU A 265 -8.46 9.40 0.98
C GLU A 265 -9.70 8.53 0.73
N VAL A 266 -9.82 7.92 -0.45
CA VAL A 266 -10.92 6.99 -0.77
C VAL A 266 -10.83 5.68 0.01
N VAL A 267 -9.64 5.08 0.10
CA VAL A 267 -9.45 3.77 0.76
C VAL A 267 -9.70 3.81 2.26
N PHE A 268 -9.35 4.92 2.90
CA PHE A 268 -9.51 5.09 4.34
C PHE A 268 -10.79 5.82 4.73
N LEU A 269 -11.68 6.13 3.81
CA LEU A 269 -12.98 6.70 4.15
C LEU A 269 -13.81 5.74 5.01
N GLU A 270 -14.34 6.22 6.12
CA GLU A 270 -15.22 5.50 7.04
C GLU A 270 -16.68 5.95 6.90
N LEU A 271 -17.62 5.15 7.40
CA LEU A 271 -19.05 5.44 7.31
C LEU A 271 -19.42 6.74 8.04
N ASP A 272 -18.73 7.05 9.14
CA ASP A 272 -18.93 8.28 9.93
C ASP A 272 -18.35 9.53 9.28
N ASP A 273 -17.53 9.36 8.25
CA ASP A 273 -16.95 10.48 7.51
C ASP A 273 -17.94 11.07 6.47
N ILE A 274 -19.17 10.51 6.38
CA ILE A 274 -20.21 10.98 5.45
C ILE A 274 -21.38 11.53 6.26
N ASP A 275 -21.60 12.84 6.14
CA ASP A 275 -22.80 13.50 6.64
C ASP A 275 -23.83 13.58 5.51
N TRP A 276 -24.85 12.73 5.58
CA TRP A 276 -25.90 12.65 4.57
C TRP A 276 -26.88 13.82 4.64
N ASP A 277 -27.11 14.36 5.83
CA ASP A 277 -28.08 15.43 6.07
C ASP A 277 -27.49 16.77 5.61
N ALA A 278 -26.22 17.02 5.94
CA ALA A 278 -25.49 18.20 5.48
C ALA A 278 -24.97 18.06 4.04
N GLY A 279 -24.96 16.85 3.47
CA GLY A 279 -24.38 16.58 2.15
C GLY A 279 -22.87 16.85 2.11
N GLN A 280 -22.15 16.40 3.13
CA GLN A 280 -20.71 16.66 3.31
C GLN A 280 -19.90 15.37 3.50
N LEU A 281 -18.61 15.48 3.18
CA LEU A 281 -17.63 14.40 3.24
C LEU A 281 -16.36 14.87 3.96
N SER A 282 -16.08 14.27 5.12
CA SER A 282 -14.88 14.54 5.92
C SER A 282 -13.72 13.67 5.47
N VAL A 283 -12.74 14.26 4.78
CA VAL A 283 -11.62 13.50 4.19
C VAL A 283 -10.33 13.72 4.96
N ARG A 284 -9.71 12.61 5.40
CA ARG A 284 -8.37 12.64 6.01
C ARG A 284 -7.27 12.77 4.95
N THR A 285 -6.60 13.92 4.94
CA THR A 285 -5.53 14.27 4.00
C THR A 285 -4.13 13.83 4.47
N LYS A 286 -3.15 14.00 3.59
CA LYS A 286 -1.73 13.77 3.90
C LYS A 286 -1.31 14.65 5.09
N GLY A 287 -0.75 14.03 6.13
CA GLY A 287 -0.36 14.72 7.36
C GLY A 287 -1.41 14.69 8.46
N GLY A 288 -2.53 13.97 8.26
CA GLY A 288 -3.48 13.66 9.33
C GLY A 288 -4.60 14.67 9.54
N GLN A 289 -4.58 15.81 8.83
CA GLN A 289 -5.66 16.80 8.87
C GLN A 289 -6.91 16.31 8.15
N ARG A 290 -8.09 16.78 8.59
CA ARG A 290 -9.38 16.57 7.93
C ARG A 290 -9.73 17.80 7.09
N ILE A 291 -10.38 17.58 5.94
CA ILE A 291 -10.97 18.62 5.11
C ILE A 291 -12.41 18.20 4.82
N GLU A 292 -13.35 19.12 4.99
CA GLU A 292 -14.73 18.92 4.59
C GLU A 292 -14.91 19.27 3.11
N LEU A 293 -15.53 18.34 2.38
CA LEU A 293 -15.85 18.51 0.96
C LEU A 293 -17.36 18.38 0.78
N PRO A 294 -17.95 19.09 -0.20
CA PRO A 294 -19.33 18.81 -0.58
C PRO A 294 -19.44 17.35 -1.07
N LEU A 295 -20.61 16.75 -0.87
CA LEU A 295 -21.01 15.47 -1.43
C LEU A 295 -22.00 15.71 -2.58
N PRO A 296 -21.52 15.87 -3.83
CA PRO A 296 -22.40 16.00 -4.99
C PRO A 296 -23.43 14.87 -5.07
N ALA A 297 -24.65 15.20 -5.46
CA ALA A 297 -25.77 14.25 -5.45
C ALA A 297 -25.51 12.99 -6.31
N ASP A 298 -24.78 13.11 -7.43
CA ASP A 298 -24.36 11.97 -8.26
C ASP A 298 -23.39 11.04 -7.50
N VAL A 299 -22.42 11.62 -6.79
CA VAL A 299 -21.47 10.89 -5.94
C VAL A 299 -22.20 10.23 -4.77
N GLY A 300 -23.04 10.98 -4.05
CA GLY A 300 -23.83 10.48 -2.92
C GLY A 300 -24.72 9.31 -3.33
N LYS A 301 -25.46 9.43 -4.44
CA LYS A 301 -26.27 8.34 -5.01
C LYS A 301 -25.45 7.10 -5.34
N ALA A 302 -24.26 7.27 -5.92
CA ALA A 302 -23.40 6.15 -6.27
C ALA A 302 -22.88 5.42 -5.01
N VAL A 303 -22.48 6.16 -3.99
CA VAL A 303 -22.04 5.62 -2.69
C VAL A 303 -23.20 4.91 -2.00
N ALA A 304 -24.37 5.56 -1.88
CA ALA A 304 -25.56 4.97 -1.28
C ALA A 304 -25.97 3.67 -1.98
N ALA A 305 -25.99 3.65 -3.32
CA ALA A 305 -26.31 2.45 -4.10
C ALA A 305 -25.33 1.29 -3.84
N TYR A 306 -24.05 1.57 -3.59
CA TYR A 306 -23.10 0.56 -3.14
C TYR A 306 -23.37 0.14 -1.69
N LEU A 307 -23.56 1.08 -0.76
CA LEU A 307 -23.81 0.76 0.66
C LEU A 307 -25.04 -0.12 0.86
N GLN A 308 -26.13 0.14 0.13
CA GLN A 308 -27.40 -0.57 0.25
C GLN A 308 -27.42 -1.91 -0.48
N HIS A 309 -26.80 -2.00 -1.67
CA HIS A 309 -26.99 -3.16 -2.56
C HIS A 309 -25.70 -3.88 -2.97
N GLY A 310 -24.52 -3.37 -2.63
CA GLY A 310 -23.24 -3.95 -3.03
C GLY A 310 -22.26 -4.18 -1.89
N ARG A 311 -22.42 -3.51 -0.75
CA ARG A 311 -21.51 -3.61 0.39
C ARG A 311 -21.82 -4.88 1.19
N PRO A 312 -20.89 -5.84 1.26
CA PRO A 312 -21.10 -7.04 2.07
C PRO A 312 -21.18 -6.69 3.55
N LYS A 313 -21.92 -7.49 4.33
CA LYS A 313 -21.96 -7.39 5.79
C LYS A 313 -20.54 -7.57 6.36
N SER A 314 -20.11 -6.63 7.18
CA SER A 314 -18.78 -6.61 7.79
C SER A 314 -18.79 -5.70 9.01
N ALA A 315 -18.01 -6.07 10.04
CA ALA A 315 -17.75 -5.22 11.21
C ALA A 315 -16.85 -4.01 10.89
N SER A 316 -16.20 -3.98 9.72
CA SER A 316 -15.37 -2.84 9.33
C SER A 316 -16.23 -1.59 9.11
N ARG A 317 -15.81 -0.45 9.65
CA ARG A 317 -16.44 0.86 9.39
C ARG A 317 -15.98 1.52 8.08
N ARG A 318 -15.09 0.89 7.31
CA ARG A 318 -14.64 1.42 6.02
C ARG A 318 -15.81 1.43 5.03
N VAL A 319 -15.95 2.51 4.27
CA VAL A 319 -16.97 2.61 3.21
C VAL A 319 -16.75 1.49 2.21
N PHE A 320 -15.56 1.45 1.59
CA PHE A 320 -15.25 0.48 0.54
C PHE A 320 -14.52 -0.75 1.04
N LEU A 321 -15.11 -1.93 0.76
CA LEU A 321 -14.59 -3.22 1.20
C LEU A 321 -13.99 -4.02 0.04
N ARG A 322 -13.10 -4.95 0.40
CA ARG A 322 -12.55 -5.92 -0.54
C ARG A 322 -13.64 -6.93 -0.95
N ALA A 323 -13.68 -7.27 -2.24
CA ALA A 323 -14.62 -8.23 -2.80
C ALA A 323 -14.20 -9.70 -2.63
N ARG A 324 -12.96 -9.95 -2.18
CA ARG A 324 -12.45 -11.29 -1.85
C ARG A 324 -12.39 -11.44 -0.34
N ALA A 325 -12.57 -12.68 0.11
CA ALA A 325 -12.66 -13.09 1.50
C ALA A 325 -11.60 -12.52 2.44
N GLY A 326 -11.96 -12.41 3.72
CA GLY A 326 -11.42 -11.41 4.63
C GLY A 326 -12.06 -10.05 4.34
N ILE A 327 -13.40 -10.00 4.40
CA ILE A 327 -14.22 -8.83 4.06
C ILE A 327 -13.93 -7.69 5.05
N THR A 328 -13.03 -6.82 4.64
CA THR A 328 -12.58 -5.63 5.38
C THR A 328 -12.18 -4.57 4.36
N GLY A 329 -11.80 -3.38 4.83
CA GLY A 329 -11.27 -2.31 3.99
C GLY A 329 -10.07 -2.74 3.13
N PHE A 330 -9.75 -1.93 2.13
CA PHE A 330 -8.53 -2.15 1.36
C PHE A 330 -7.29 -2.06 2.27
N ARG A 331 -6.27 -2.87 1.99
CA ARG A 331 -5.02 -2.89 2.79
C ARG A 331 -4.19 -1.62 2.65
N GLY A 332 -4.44 -0.85 1.59
CA GLY A 332 -3.73 0.40 1.34
C GLY A 332 -4.00 0.95 -0.04
N PRO A 333 -3.47 2.16 -0.32
CA PRO A 333 -3.81 2.96 -1.50
C PRO A 333 -3.47 2.30 -2.84
N SER A 334 -2.44 1.44 -2.85
CA SER A 334 -2.02 0.68 -4.04
C SER A 334 -3.10 -0.27 -4.56
N SER A 335 -4.05 -0.67 -3.70
CA SER A 335 -5.15 -1.57 -4.08
C SER A 335 -6.06 -0.94 -5.14
N LEU A 336 -6.23 0.39 -5.13
CA LEU A 336 -7.04 1.08 -6.13
C LEU A 336 -6.38 1.10 -7.52
N GLY A 337 -5.05 1.00 -7.61
CA GLY A 337 -4.39 0.86 -8.92
C GLY A 337 -4.87 -0.37 -9.69
N CYS A 338 -5.22 -1.45 -8.99
CA CYS A 338 -5.84 -2.61 -9.64
C CYS A 338 -7.28 -2.34 -10.12
N VAL A 339 -8.06 -1.56 -9.39
CA VAL A 339 -9.42 -1.16 -9.78
C VAL A 339 -9.37 -0.29 -11.03
N VAL A 340 -8.53 0.76 -11.00
CA VAL A 340 -8.33 1.69 -12.12
C VAL A 340 -7.83 0.95 -13.36
N ARG A 341 -6.79 0.12 -13.24
CA ARG A 341 -6.26 -0.66 -14.36
C ARG A 341 -7.31 -1.56 -15.01
N ARG A 342 -8.13 -2.27 -14.22
CA ARG A 342 -9.19 -3.13 -14.76
C ARG A 342 -10.28 -2.33 -15.46
N ALA A 343 -10.66 -1.18 -14.89
CA ALA A 343 -11.65 -0.30 -15.50
C ALA A 343 -11.16 0.26 -16.84
N LEU A 344 -9.90 0.70 -16.92
CA LEU A 344 -9.26 1.15 -18.16
C LEU A 344 -9.24 0.05 -19.23
N GLN A 345 -8.79 -1.16 -18.85
CA GLN A 345 -8.75 -2.32 -19.75
C GLN A 345 -10.14 -2.67 -20.30
N ARG A 346 -11.16 -2.72 -19.44
CA ARG A 346 -12.54 -3.00 -19.85
C ARG A 346 -13.09 -1.92 -20.78
N ALA A 347 -12.74 -0.65 -20.55
CA ALA A 347 -13.20 0.46 -21.38
C ALA A 347 -12.42 0.60 -22.70
N GLY A 348 -11.38 -0.21 -22.93
CA GLY A 348 -10.50 -0.09 -24.10
C GLY A 348 -9.81 1.27 -24.18
N ILE A 349 -9.41 1.82 -23.03
CA ILE A 349 -8.75 3.13 -22.95
C ILE A 349 -7.26 2.91 -22.77
N ASP A 350 -6.48 3.34 -23.76
CA ASP A 350 -5.03 3.48 -23.61
C ASP A 350 -4.74 4.75 -22.82
N ALA A 351 -4.35 4.57 -21.57
CA ALA A 351 -4.13 5.65 -20.63
C ALA A 351 -2.64 5.77 -20.28
N PRO A 352 -2.14 7.00 -20.06
CA PRO A 352 -0.73 7.23 -19.84
C PRO A 352 -0.20 6.65 -18.52
N THR A 353 -1.10 6.37 -17.57
CA THR A 353 -0.77 5.65 -16.33
C THR A 353 -1.96 4.81 -15.84
N THR A 354 -1.72 3.89 -14.92
CA THR A 354 -2.77 3.05 -14.29
C THR A 354 -3.11 3.47 -12.86
N GLY A 355 -2.61 4.62 -12.42
CA GLY A 355 -2.80 5.12 -11.05
C GLY A 355 -4.02 6.02 -10.91
N ALA A 356 -4.58 6.14 -9.71
CA ALA A 356 -5.73 7.01 -9.45
C ALA A 356 -5.43 8.51 -9.66
N HIS A 357 -4.14 8.90 -9.58
CA HIS A 357 -3.74 10.29 -9.72
C HIS A 357 -4.07 10.88 -11.11
N GLN A 358 -4.29 10.04 -12.13
CA GLN A 358 -4.72 10.49 -13.45
C GLN A 358 -6.09 11.16 -13.45
N PHE A 359 -7.02 10.74 -12.58
CA PHE A 359 -8.34 11.36 -12.45
C PHE A 359 -8.22 12.76 -11.89
N ARG A 360 -7.35 12.92 -10.89
CA ARG A 360 -7.04 14.22 -10.30
C ARG A 360 -6.36 15.17 -11.30
N TYR A 361 -5.47 14.65 -12.14
CA TYR A 361 -4.91 15.41 -13.25
C TYR A 361 -6.01 15.81 -14.25
N GLY A 362 -6.87 14.87 -14.65
CA GLY A 362 -7.99 15.14 -15.55
C GLY A 362 -8.94 16.22 -15.01
N LEU A 363 -9.30 16.15 -13.72
CA LEU A 363 -10.13 17.15 -13.06
C LEU A 363 -9.49 18.53 -13.06
N ALA A 364 -8.21 18.64 -12.68
CA ALA A 364 -7.49 19.92 -12.71
C ALA A 364 -7.41 20.51 -14.12
N THR A 365 -7.08 19.69 -15.12
CA THR A 365 -7.04 20.13 -16.52
C THR A 365 -8.42 20.60 -17.00
N GLN A 366 -9.49 19.91 -16.59
CA GLN A 366 -10.85 20.33 -16.89
C GLN A 366 -11.19 21.66 -16.20
N MET A 367 -10.83 21.84 -14.92
CA MET A 367 -11.05 23.11 -14.22
C MET A 367 -10.30 24.26 -14.91
N LEU A 368 -9.04 24.06 -15.27
CA LEU A 368 -8.26 25.05 -16.04
C LEU A 368 -8.93 25.38 -17.38
N SER A 369 -9.41 24.37 -18.13
CA SER A 369 -10.05 24.62 -19.43
C SER A 369 -11.35 25.42 -19.30
N HIS A 370 -12.01 25.38 -18.14
CA HIS A 370 -13.18 26.18 -17.81
C HIS A 370 -12.84 27.52 -17.14
N GLY A 371 -11.56 27.89 -17.07
CA GLY A 371 -11.11 29.20 -16.59
C GLY A 371 -10.83 29.29 -15.08
N ALA A 372 -10.82 28.17 -14.35
CA ALA A 372 -10.46 28.17 -12.94
C ALA A 372 -8.98 28.57 -12.75
N SER A 373 -8.72 29.39 -11.74
CA SER A 373 -7.39 29.79 -11.32
C SER A 373 -6.63 28.62 -10.66
N LEU A 374 -5.30 28.72 -10.63
CA LEU A 374 -4.46 27.76 -9.89
C LEU A 374 -4.75 27.76 -8.39
N THR A 375 -5.23 28.87 -7.83
CA THR A 375 -5.61 28.95 -6.42
C THR A 375 -6.84 28.09 -6.15
N GLU A 376 -7.91 28.27 -6.92
CA GLU A 376 -9.14 27.48 -6.81
C GLU A 376 -8.88 25.99 -7.04
N ILE A 377 -8.05 25.64 -8.02
CA ILE A 377 -7.64 24.25 -8.24
C ILE A 377 -6.86 23.72 -7.03
N GLY A 378 -5.99 24.54 -6.45
CA GLY A 378 -5.24 24.19 -5.25
C GLY A 378 -6.16 23.90 -4.07
N GLU A 379 -7.18 24.72 -3.86
CA GLU A 379 -8.17 24.56 -2.80
C GLU A 379 -9.03 23.31 -3.00
N VAL A 380 -9.65 23.14 -4.18
CA VAL A 380 -10.49 21.97 -4.51
C VAL A 380 -9.71 20.68 -4.38
N LEU A 381 -8.43 20.68 -4.76
CA LEU A 381 -7.60 19.50 -4.66
C LEU A 381 -6.97 19.34 -3.26
N GLY A 382 -6.97 20.35 -2.40
CA GLY A 382 -6.27 20.31 -1.11
C GLY A 382 -4.75 20.26 -1.28
N HIS A 383 -4.19 21.21 -2.03
CA HIS A 383 -2.77 21.51 -2.12
C HIS A 383 -2.38 22.56 -1.09
N ARG A 384 -1.41 22.23 -0.23
CA ARG A 384 -0.94 23.17 0.82
C ARG A 384 0.10 24.18 0.32
N HIS A 385 0.89 23.79 -0.67
CA HIS A 385 1.92 24.66 -1.25
C HIS A 385 1.55 24.99 -2.69
N PRO A 386 1.54 26.29 -3.07
CA PRO A 386 1.24 26.74 -4.44
C PRO A 386 2.11 26.04 -5.49
N GLN A 387 3.38 25.73 -5.14
CA GLN A 387 4.30 25.00 -6.02
C GLN A 387 3.78 23.62 -6.44
N THR A 388 2.93 22.99 -5.63
CA THR A 388 2.30 21.71 -5.97
C THR A 388 1.26 21.88 -7.07
N THR A 389 0.60 23.04 -7.15
CA THR A 389 -0.39 23.36 -8.18
C THR A 389 0.25 23.93 -9.45
N MET A 390 1.45 24.52 -9.36
CA MET A 390 2.19 25.01 -10.54
C MET A 390 2.49 23.92 -11.57
N ILE A 391 2.39 22.63 -11.22
CA ILE A 391 2.54 21.54 -12.20
C ILE A 391 1.51 21.62 -13.33
N TYR A 392 0.36 22.26 -13.10
CA TYR A 392 -0.73 22.37 -14.09
C TYR A 392 -0.56 23.53 -15.07
N THR A 393 0.34 24.49 -14.82
CA THR A 393 0.60 25.60 -15.77
C THR A 393 1.01 25.09 -17.15
N ARG A 394 1.66 23.94 -17.19
CA ARG A 394 2.17 23.30 -18.42
C ARG A 394 1.07 22.80 -19.35
N VAL A 395 -0.13 22.59 -18.85
CA VAL A 395 -1.28 22.10 -19.65
C VAL A 395 -2.25 23.21 -20.01
N ASP A 396 -2.04 24.43 -19.50
CA ASP A 396 -2.84 25.60 -19.87
C ASP A 396 -2.30 26.23 -21.15
N ILE A 397 -2.49 25.53 -22.27
CA ILE A 397 -2.06 26.01 -23.59
C ILE A 397 -2.72 27.35 -23.95
N LYS A 398 -3.94 27.61 -23.46
CA LYS A 398 -4.66 28.85 -23.73
C LYS A 398 -3.95 30.04 -23.06
N ALA A 399 -3.62 29.93 -21.78
CA ALA A 399 -2.84 30.98 -21.09
C ALA A 399 -1.42 31.09 -21.65
N LEU A 400 -0.76 29.97 -21.95
CA LEU A 400 0.60 29.98 -22.52
C LEU A 400 0.65 30.65 -23.90
N ARG A 401 -0.38 30.51 -24.74
CA ARG A 401 -0.47 31.19 -26.04
C ARG A 401 -0.49 32.71 -25.91
N ALA A 402 -1.14 33.24 -24.87
CA ALA A 402 -1.15 34.68 -24.62
C ALA A 402 0.22 35.24 -24.21
N LEU A 403 1.12 34.38 -23.72
CA LEU A 403 2.50 34.74 -23.36
C LEU A 403 3.50 34.49 -24.51
N ALA A 404 3.06 33.88 -25.61
CA ALA A 404 3.93 33.62 -26.75
C ALA A 404 4.26 34.95 -27.45
N LEU A 405 5.55 35.21 -27.65
CA LEU A 405 5.99 36.36 -28.45
C LEU A 405 5.54 36.18 -29.90
N PRO A 406 5.17 37.27 -30.60
CA PRO A 406 4.85 37.21 -32.02
C PRO A 406 6.05 36.66 -32.79
N TRP A 407 5.78 35.70 -33.68
CA TRP A 407 6.82 35.12 -34.53
C TRP A 407 7.27 36.12 -35.59
N PRO A 408 8.57 36.43 -35.72
CA PRO A 408 9.05 37.31 -36.78
C PRO A 408 8.76 36.68 -38.15
N GLY A 409 7.91 37.34 -38.96
CA GLY A 409 7.57 36.90 -40.33
C GLY A 409 6.34 36.00 -40.48
N GLY A 410 5.52 35.81 -39.44
CA GLY A 410 4.24 35.10 -39.57
C GLY A 410 3.13 35.99 -40.14
N VAL A 411 2.36 35.48 -41.11
CA VAL A 411 1.16 36.15 -41.66
C VAL A 411 0.12 36.30 -40.54
N ARG A 412 -0.44 37.51 -40.40
CA ARG A 412 -1.43 37.87 -39.38
C ARG A 412 -2.72 37.06 -39.48
#